data_AF-A0A0G1QU16-F1
#
_entry.id   AF-A0A0G1QU16-F1
#
_cell.length_a   1.000
_cell.length_b   1.000
_cell.length_c   1.000
_cell.angle_alpha   90.00
_cell.angle_beta   90.00
_cell.angle_gamma   90.00
#
_symmetry.space_group_name_H-M   'P 1'
#
loop_
_entity.id
_entity.type
_entity.pdbx_description
1 polymer ?
#
loop_
_entity_poly.entity_id
_entity_poly.type
_entity_poly.pdbx_seq_one_letter_code
_entity_poly.pdbx_strand_id
1 'polypeptide(L)'
;ALHHLDNGQKAVFFEKIGRAFKPGALFLLEDGMFTFPRAELESHWTELMAEAEKYYGAAWQAKKTDVQGCFRDEFPAGEKEWLSAMAAGGFKLHKLVKKCSFYGSILAIKNQNKGSTNGNT
;
A
#
# COMPACT_ATOMS: atom_id res chain seq x y z
N ALA A 1 4.85 -2.84 -7.04
CA ALA A 1 4.18 -3.51 -8.17
C ALA A 1 2.74 -3.03 -8.33
N LEU A 2 1.98 -2.92 -7.24
CA LEU A 2 0.62 -2.41 -7.26
C LEU A 2 0.56 -0.86 -7.29
N HIS A 3 1.69 -0.16 -7.15
CA HIS A 3 1.79 1.30 -7.35
C HIS A 3 1.45 1.75 -8.78
N HIS A 4 1.38 0.86 -9.77
CA HIS A 4 0.90 1.18 -11.11
C HIS A 4 -0.64 1.20 -11.22
N LEU A 5 -1.36 0.77 -10.18
CA LEU A 5 -2.81 0.76 -10.15
C LEU A 5 -3.31 2.01 -9.43
N ASP A 6 -4.31 2.72 -9.94
CA ASP A 6 -4.99 3.77 -9.17
C ASP A 6 -5.73 3.20 -7.95
N ASN A 7 -6.26 4.06 -7.07
CA ASN A 7 -6.93 3.60 -5.84
C ASN A 7 -8.19 2.74 -6.10
N GLY A 8 -8.95 3.01 -7.16
CA GLY A 8 -10.09 2.19 -7.55
C GLY A 8 -9.66 0.82 -8.06
N GLN A 9 -8.63 0.79 -8.91
CA GLN A 9 -8.03 -0.44 -9.43
C GLN A 9 -7.42 -1.30 -8.32
N LYS A 10 -6.78 -0.70 -7.31
CA LYS A 10 -6.29 -1.42 -6.12
C LYS A 10 -7.44 -2.11 -5.37
N ALA A 11 -8.56 -1.42 -5.16
CA ALA A 11 -9.71 -2.01 -4.48
C ALA A 11 -10.28 -3.20 -5.27
N VAL A 12 -10.45 -3.05 -6.59
CA VAL A 12 -10.88 -4.13 -7.49
C VAL A 12 -9.91 -5.31 -7.47
N PHE A 13 -8.60 -5.04 -7.44
CA PHE A 13 -7.59 -6.08 -7.32
C PHE A 13 -7.78 -6.90 -6.03
N PHE A 14 -7.85 -6.22 -4.87
CA PHE A 14 -8.02 -6.90 -3.59
C PHE A 14 -9.37 -7.62 -3.47
N GLU A 15 -10.45 -7.06 -4.00
CA GLU A 15 -11.75 -7.74 -4.04
C GLU A 15 -11.66 -9.07 -4.82
N LYS A 16 -11.01 -9.06 -5.99
CA LYS A 16 -10.83 -10.26 -6.82
C LYS A 16 -9.96 -11.30 -6.14
N ILE A 17 -8.78 -10.92 -5.66
CA ILE A 17 -7.85 -11.89 -5.05
C ILE A 17 -8.34 -12.38 -3.69
N GLY A 18 -9.05 -11.54 -2.93
CA GLY A 18 -9.54 -11.85 -1.60
C GLY A 18 -10.47 -13.07 -1.57
N ARG A 19 -11.22 -13.31 -2.66
CA ARG A 19 -12.10 -14.48 -2.83
C ARG A 19 -11.33 -15.81 -2.94
N ALA A 20 -10.08 -15.76 -3.39
CA ALA A 20 -9.22 -16.94 -3.51
C ALA A 20 -8.45 -17.28 -2.21
N PHE A 21 -8.42 -16.35 -1.24
CA PHE A 21 -7.68 -16.53 0.00
C PHE A 21 -8.55 -17.20 1.07
N LYS A 22 -8.00 -18.22 1.74
CA LYS A 22 -8.65 -18.84 2.90
C LYS A 22 -8.62 -17.89 4.10
N PRO A 23 -9.64 -17.93 4.98
CA PRO A 23 -9.56 -17.35 6.32
C PRO A 23 -8.22 -17.58 7.02
N GLY A 24 -7.61 -16.52 7.55
CA GLY A 24 -6.31 -16.59 8.24
C GLY A 24 -5.08 -16.59 7.33
N ALA A 25 -5.25 -16.67 6.00
CA ALA A 25 -4.13 -16.55 5.07
C ALA A 25 -3.50 -15.14 5.14
N LEU A 26 -2.19 -15.07 4.92
CA LEU A 26 -1.43 -13.83 4.94
C LEU A 26 -1.16 -13.32 3.53
N PHE A 27 -1.23 -12.00 3.35
CA PHE A 27 -0.83 -11.28 2.16
C PHE A 27 0.23 -10.24 2.55
N LEU A 28 1.40 -10.30 1.92
CA LEU A 28 2.47 -9.32 2.11
C LEU A 28 2.50 -8.36 0.92
N LEU A 29 2.28 -7.08 1.19
CA LEU A 29 2.57 -5.99 0.27
C LEU A 29 3.92 -5.39 0.65
N GLU A 30 4.85 -5.33 -0.30
CA GLU A 30 6.03 -4.46 -0.24
C GLU A 30 5.95 -3.51 -1.42
N ASP A 31 5.74 -2.22 -1.15
CA ASP A 31 5.46 -1.26 -2.21
C ASP A 31 5.71 0.20 -1.83
N GLY A 32 5.64 1.06 -2.85
CA GLY A 32 5.56 2.51 -2.69
C GLY A 32 4.34 2.88 -1.85
N MET A 33 4.59 3.42 -0.67
CA MET A 33 3.57 3.76 0.30
C MET A 33 3.96 5.04 1.03
N PHE A 34 3.15 6.07 0.86
CA PHE A 34 3.35 7.32 1.57
C PHE A 34 2.89 7.23 3.02
N THR A 35 3.62 7.87 3.91
CA THR A 35 3.20 8.07 5.30
C THR A 35 2.14 9.15 5.46
N PHE A 36 1.80 9.85 4.37
CA PHE A 36 0.80 10.88 4.23
C PHE A 36 -0.19 10.53 3.09
N PRO A 37 -1.38 11.15 3.04
CA PRO A 37 -2.32 10.97 1.93
C PRO A 37 -1.72 11.39 0.59
N ARG A 38 -2.01 10.65 -0.49
CA ARG A 38 -1.44 10.96 -1.82
C ARG A 38 -1.76 12.38 -2.31
N ALA A 39 -2.92 12.92 -1.90
CA ALA A 39 -3.36 14.27 -2.22
C ALA A 39 -2.43 15.36 -1.66
N GLU A 40 -1.61 15.04 -0.65
CA GLU A 40 -0.67 15.96 -0.02
C GLU A 40 0.75 15.86 -0.62
N LEU A 41 0.96 15.12 -1.72
CA LEU A 41 2.30 14.87 -2.28
C LEU A 41 3.11 16.17 -2.45
N GLU A 42 2.52 17.19 -3.06
CA GLU A 42 3.26 18.41 -3.39
C GLU A 42 3.64 19.22 -2.12
N SER A 43 2.84 19.17 -1.05
CA SER A 43 3.21 19.80 0.22
C SER A 43 4.34 19.08 0.95
N HIS A 44 4.52 17.78 0.71
CA HIS A 44 5.61 16.98 1.29
C HIS A 44 6.80 16.83 0.33
N TRP A 45 6.75 17.41 -0.88
CA TRP A 45 7.70 17.10 -1.97
C TRP A 45 9.16 17.33 -1.59
N THR A 46 9.47 18.46 -0.97
CA THR A 46 10.85 18.81 -0.61
C THR A 46 11.44 17.82 0.40
N GLU A 47 10.67 17.48 1.44
CA GLU A 47 11.11 16.54 2.49
C GLU A 47 11.23 15.11 1.94
N LEU A 48 10.24 14.71 1.14
CA LEU A 48 10.21 13.42 0.44
C LEU A 48 11.46 13.21 -0.42
N MET A 49 11.82 14.21 -1.22
CA MET A 49 12.98 14.16 -2.11
C MET A 49 14.31 14.15 -1.34
N ALA A 50 14.40 14.89 -0.22
CA ALA A 50 15.57 14.86 0.64
C ALA A 50 15.75 13.48 1.31
N GLU A 51 14.67 12.85 1.75
CA GLU A 51 14.73 11.49 2.29
C GLU A 51 15.05 10.46 1.21
N ALA A 52 14.51 10.60 0.00
CA ALA A 52 14.83 9.73 -1.13
C ALA A 52 16.31 9.79 -1.48
N GLU A 53 16.91 10.98 -1.53
CA GLU A 53 18.35 11.15 -1.72
C GLU A 53 19.16 10.40 -0.66
N LYS A 54 18.80 10.54 0.62
CA LYS A 54 19.44 9.80 1.72
C LYS A 54 19.28 8.29 1.57
N TYR A 55 18.09 7.82 1.18
CA TYR A 55 17.77 6.41 1.05
C TYR A 55 18.55 5.73 -0.09
N TYR A 56 18.60 6.36 -1.27
CA TYR A 56 19.31 5.83 -2.43
C TYR A 56 20.83 6.09 -2.39
N GLY A 57 21.28 7.08 -1.61
CA GLY A 57 22.70 7.35 -1.36
C GLY A 57 23.49 7.53 -2.65
N ALA A 58 24.55 6.74 -2.83
CA ALA A 58 25.40 6.81 -4.02
C ALA A 58 24.66 6.59 -5.35
N ALA A 59 23.53 5.86 -5.33
CA ALA A 59 22.72 5.63 -6.52
C ALA A 59 21.76 6.79 -6.85
N TRP A 60 21.67 7.82 -5.99
CA TRP A 60 20.68 8.88 -6.11
C TRP A 60 20.68 9.57 -7.46
N GLN A 61 21.85 9.99 -7.95
CA GLN A 61 21.93 10.73 -9.22
C GLN A 61 21.41 9.91 -10.40
N ALA A 62 21.59 8.59 -10.39
CA ALA A 62 21.07 7.69 -11.42
C ALA A 62 19.58 7.37 -11.25
N LYS A 63 19.04 7.48 -10.02
CA LYS A 63 17.66 7.11 -9.68
C LYS A 63 16.69 8.27 -9.60
N LYS A 64 17.19 9.50 -9.50
CA LYS A 64 16.38 10.69 -9.23
C LYS A 64 15.19 10.83 -10.17
N THR A 65 15.41 10.74 -11.48
CA THR A 65 14.33 10.88 -12.48
C THR A 65 13.29 9.78 -12.34
N ASP A 66 13.72 8.52 -12.19
CA ASP A 66 12.81 7.37 -12.01
C ASP A 66 11.97 7.53 -10.73
N VAL A 67 12.60 7.97 -9.63
CA VAL A 67 11.93 8.18 -8.34
C VAL A 67 10.89 9.30 -8.44
N GLN A 68 11.23 10.41 -9.11
CA GLN A 68 10.29 11.50 -9.34
C GLN A 68 9.09 11.06 -10.17
N GLY A 69 9.34 10.29 -11.24
CA GLY A 69 8.28 9.70 -12.06
C GLY A 69 7.41 8.74 -11.26
N CYS A 70 8.00 7.86 -10.46
CA CYS A 70 7.26 6.96 -9.57
C CYS A 70 6.36 7.73 -8.58
N PHE A 71 6.84 8.82 -8.00
CA PHE A 71 6.03 9.60 -7.06
C PHE A 71 4.87 10.35 -7.73
N ARG A 72 5.11 10.96 -8.90
CA ARG A 72 4.13 11.85 -9.55
C ARG A 72 3.26 11.17 -10.59
N ASP A 73 3.86 10.35 -11.43
CA ASP A 73 3.27 9.81 -12.65
C ASP A 73 2.72 8.38 -12.44
N GLU A 74 3.11 7.73 -11.35
CA GLU A 74 2.46 6.50 -10.88
C GLU A 74 1.48 6.80 -9.73
N PHE A 75 0.95 5.73 -9.15
CA PHE A 75 -0.07 5.79 -8.11
C PHE A 75 0.38 5.16 -6.78
N PRO A 76 1.56 5.50 -6.21
CA PRO A 76 1.83 5.18 -4.81
C PRO A 76 0.73 5.81 -3.95
N ALA A 77 0.23 5.03 -2.99
CA ALA A 77 -0.90 5.40 -2.15
C ALA A 77 -0.42 5.69 -0.73
N GLY A 78 -1.16 6.52 -0.01
CA GLY A 78 -0.99 6.64 1.44
C GLY A 78 -1.36 5.35 2.15
N GLU A 79 -0.88 5.19 3.38
CA GLU A 79 -1.17 4.03 4.23
C GLU A 79 -2.68 3.76 4.34
N LYS A 80 -3.50 4.80 4.55
CA LYS A 80 -4.95 4.65 4.74
C LYS A 80 -5.62 4.12 3.49
N GLU A 81 -5.21 4.60 2.32
CA GLU A 81 -5.72 4.17 1.02
C GLU A 81 -5.35 2.71 0.73
N TRP A 82 -4.12 2.28 1.08
CA TRP A 82 -3.74 0.87 1.01
C TRP A 82 -4.61 -0.01 1.90
N LEU A 83 -4.80 0.38 3.16
CA LEU A 83 -5.61 -0.38 4.12
C LEU A 83 -7.08 -0.45 3.68
N SER A 84 -7.62 0.63 3.13
CA SER A 84 -8.97 0.68 2.57
C SER A 84 -9.13 -0.28 1.37
N ALA A 85 -8.17 -0.26 0.43
CA ALA A 85 -8.18 -1.18 -0.70
C ALA A 85 -8.10 -2.65 -0.25
N MET A 86 -7.23 -2.97 0.72
CA MET A 86 -7.13 -4.31 1.29
C MET A 86 -8.42 -4.75 2.01
N ALA A 87 -9.11 -3.84 2.69
CA ALA A 87 -10.38 -4.13 3.36
C ALA A 87 -11.47 -4.56 2.36
N ALA A 88 -11.47 -4.03 1.13
CA ALA A 88 -12.37 -4.48 0.06
C ALA A 88 -12.17 -5.97 -0.30
N GLY A 89 -10.95 -6.50 -0.15
CA GLY A 89 -10.65 -7.93 -0.27
C GLY A 89 -10.95 -8.76 0.98
N GLY A 90 -11.50 -8.14 2.03
CA GLY A 90 -11.72 -8.77 3.32
C GLY A 90 -10.43 -9.12 4.05
N PHE A 91 -9.37 -8.34 3.83
CA PHE A 91 -8.13 -8.40 4.61
C PHE A 91 -8.19 -7.35 5.74
N LYS A 92 -7.46 -7.61 6.82
CA LYS A 92 -7.19 -6.64 7.89
C LYS A 92 -5.69 -6.52 8.11
N LEU A 93 -5.26 -5.36 8.61
CA LEU A 93 -3.87 -5.15 9.01
C LEU A 93 -3.45 -6.18 10.07
N HIS A 94 -2.32 -6.85 9.83
CA HIS A 94 -1.67 -7.69 10.83
C HIS A 94 -0.36 -7.05 11.33
N LYS A 95 0.45 -6.51 10.42
CA LYS A 95 1.67 -5.77 10.76
C LYS A 95 1.98 -4.71 9.69
N LEU A 96 2.44 -3.55 10.14
CA LEU A 96 2.94 -2.48 9.28
C LEU A 96 4.40 -2.19 9.62
N VAL A 97 5.25 -2.10 8.61
CA VAL A 97 6.66 -1.70 8.75
C VAL A 97 6.94 -0.59 7.76
N LYS A 98 7.25 0.61 8.27
CA LYS A 98 7.66 1.76 7.45
C LYS A 98 9.18 1.76 7.36
N LYS A 99 9.74 1.73 6.14
CA LYS A 99 11.19 1.81 5.93
C LYS A 99 11.63 3.28 5.75
N CYS A 100 10.82 4.08 5.09
CA CYS A 100 10.95 5.54 4.92
C CYS A 100 9.57 6.17 4.64
N SER A 101 9.50 7.48 4.37
CA SER A 101 8.24 8.16 4.04
C SER A 101 7.53 7.67 2.78
N PHE A 102 8.20 6.91 1.89
CA PHE A 102 7.66 6.48 0.59
C PHE A 102 7.73 4.97 0.34
N TYR A 103 8.27 4.18 1.26
CA TYR A 103 8.41 2.74 1.09
C TYR A 103 8.18 2.00 2.40
N GLY A 104 7.43 0.89 2.32
CA GLY A 104 7.16 0.06 3.47
C GLY A 104 6.53 -1.27 3.10
N SER A 105 6.14 -1.99 4.14
CA SER A 105 5.55 -3.31 4.03
C SER A 105 4.28 -3.39 4.88
N ILE A 106 3.19 -3.88 4.29
CA ILE A 106 1.96 -4.24 4.99
C ILE A 106 1.80 -5.76 4.92
N LEU A 107 1.82 -6.41 6.08
CA LEU A 107 1.34 -7.77 6.23
C LEU A 107 -0.12 -7.71 6.64
N ALA A 108 -1.00 -8.22 5.79
CA ALA A 108 -2.43 -8.30 6.03
C ALA A 108 -2.86 -9.76 6.20
N ILE A 109 -3.91 -9.98 6.99
CA ILE A 109 -4.49 -11.30 7.21
C ILE A 109 -5.93 -11.32 6.70
N LYS A 110 -6.30 -12.38 5.97
CA LYS A 110 -7.67 -12.57 5.50
C LYS A 110 -8.58 -12.79 6.70
N ASN A 111 -9.62 -11.97 6.82
CA ASN A 111 -10.61 -12.11 7.89
C ASN A 111 -11.18 -13.52 7.90
N GLN A 112 -11.37 -14.06 9.09
CA GLN A 112 -12.24 -15.21 9.24
C GLN A 112 -13.64 -14.78 8.82
N ASN A 113 -14.24 -15.51 7.88
CA ASN A 113 -15.68 -15.42 7.72
C ASN A 113 -16.23 -15.79 9.09
N LYS A 114 -16.76 -14.82 9.84
CA LYS A 114 -17.73 -15.14 10.86
C LYS A 114 -18.85 -15.79 10.05
N GLY A 115 -18.91 -17.13 10.07
CA GLY A 115 -20.02 -17.84 9.49
C GLY A 115 -21.28 -17.16 9.98
N SER A 116 -22.22 -16.91 9.09
CA SER A 116 -23.57 -16.50 9.46
C SER A 116 -24.00 -17.45 10.57
N THR A 117 -23.99 -16.99 11.82
CA THR A 117 -24.67 -17.69 12.90
C THR A 117 -26.14 -17.49 12.61
N ASN A 118 -26.66 -18.35 11.74
CA ASN A 118 -28.07 -18.67 11.72
C ASN A 118 -28.34 -19.37 13.06
N GLY A 119 -28.50 -18.58 14.11
CA GLY A 119 -29.19 -18.99 15.33
C GLY A 119 -30.67 -19.01 14.99
N ASN A 120 -31.12 -20.11 14.40
CA ASN A 120 -32.52 -20.46 14.28
C ASN A 120 -32.94 -21.18 15.57
N THR A 121 -34.21 -20.97 15.95
CA THR A 121 -35.00 -21.48 17.09
C THR A 121 -34.73 -20.86 18.46
#